data_AF-A0A363MSN0-F1
#
_entry.id   AF-A0A363MSN0-F1
#
_cell.length_a   1.000
_cell.length_b   1.000
_cell.length_c   1.000
_cell.angle_alpha   90.00
_cell.angle_beta   90.00
_cell.angle_gamma   90.00
#
_symmetry.space_group_name_H-M   'P 1'
#
loop_
_entity.id
_entity.type
_entity.pdbx_description
1 polymer ?
#
loop_
_entity_poly.entity_id
_entity_poly.type
_entity_poly.pdbx_seq_one_letter_code
_entity_poly.pdbx_strand_id
1 'polypeptide(L)'
;MTNDTLNGNPAVIGTSAGQVTLTAVGTLPSGLTLNADGTVTVAPNTPAGTYDVTYSICEVSNPANCDTVISKVVVTGGVLTANPDVIGSVTSTNASQTLPLNVFDNDTKNGTALVPSDVNLTTTTADPTGYLVLNPDGSLTLGANAPAGTYQLTYTICEKLNPSNCSSNTVSVTVGAPTPTPVIDAVTETTAAINGNLGGTTVSLITNDTLNGNPAVIGTSAGQVTLTA
;
A
#
# COMPACT_ATOMS: atom_id res chain seq x y z
N MET A 1 19.44 -34.79 -16.20
CA MET A 1 19.48 -36.25 -15.95
C MET A 1 18.37 -37.03 -16.67
N THR A 2 17.10 -36.61 -16.66
CA THR A 2 16.02 -37.39 -17.34
C THR A 2 16.20 -37.55 -18.85
N ASN A 3 17.06 -36.73 -19.47
CA ASN A 3 17.41 -36.75 -20.89
C ASN A 3 18.85 -37.23 -21.15
N ASP A 4 19.62 -37.56 -20.12
CA ASP A 4 21.02 -37.97 -20.26
C ASP A 4 21.10 -39.50 -20.30
N THR A 5 21.93 -40.05 -21.19
CA THR A 5 22.07 -41.50 -21.37
C THR A 5 23.52 -41.95 -21.36
N LEU A 6 23.80 -43.12 -20.77
CA LEU A 6 25.06 -43.85 -20.90
C LEU A 6 24.78 -45.19 -21.58
N ASN A 7 25.42 -45.44 -22.72
CA ASN A 7 25.21 -46.65 -23.53
C ASN A 7 23.73 -46.90 -23.92
N GLY A 8 22.98 -45.82 -24.20
CA GLY A 8 21.58 -45.87 -24.59
C GLY A 8 20.59 -46.10 -23.44
N ASN A 9 21.05 -46.26 -22.19
CA ASN A 9 20.21 -46.31 -21.00
C ASN A 9 20.25 -44.97 -20.26
N PRO A 10 19.19 -44.56 -19.54
CA PRO A 10 19.21 -43.37 -18.70
C PRO A 10 20.41 -43.37 -17.76
N ALA A 11 21.15 -42.27 -17.73
CA ALA A 11 22.32 -42.13 -16.87
C ALA A 11 21.89 -42.03 -15.40
N VAL A 12 22.60 -42.75 -14.52
CA VAL A 12 22.40 -42.74 -13.07
C VAL A 12 23.64 -42.15 -12.41
N ILE A 13 23.46 -41.16 -11.54
CA ILE A 13 24.56 -40.54 -10.80
C ILE A 13 24.98 -41.47 -9.66
N GLY A 14 26.30 -41.72 -9.54
CA GLY A 14 26.87 -42.47 -8.43
C GLY A 14 28.35 -42.81 -8.63
N THR A 15 28.81 -43.88 -7.95
CA THR A 15 30.25 -44.21 -7.87
C THR A 15 30.58 -45.64 -8.33
N SER A 16 29.60 -46.42 -8.79
CA SER A 16 29.85 -47.79 -9.29
C SER A 16 29.97 -47.84 -10.81
N ALA A 17 30.44 -48.97 -11.34
CA ALA A 17 30.51 -49.19 -12.77
C ALA A 17 29.13 -49.05 -13.45
N GLY A 18 29.11 -48.46 -14.63
CA GLY A 18 27.88 -48.13 -15.36
C GLY A 18 27.11 -46.90 -14.85
N GLN A 19 27.67 -46.16 -13.89
CA GLN A 19 27.14 -44.88 -13.42
C GLN A 19 28.01 -43.71 -13.91
N VAL A 20 27.50 -42.50 -13.69
CA VAL A 20 28.18 -41.24 -14.02
C VAL A 20 28.44 -40.39 -12.79
N THR A 21 29.45 -39.53 -12.86
CA THR A 21 29.66 -38.44 -11.91
C THR A 21 29.29 -37.11 -12.54
N LEU A 22 28.96 -36.13 -11.69
CA LEU A 22 28.63 -34.77 -12.10
C LEU A 22 29.58 -33.80 -11.42
N THR A 23 30.22 -32.92 -12.19
CA THR A 23 31.15 -31.92 -11.65
C THR A 23 30.89 -30.55 -12.27
N ALA A 24 30.81 -29.51 -11.44
CA ALA A 24 30.73 -28.14 -11.93
C ALA A 24 32.02 -27.77 -12.68
N VAL A 25 31.88 -27.10 -13.82
CA VAL A 25 33.02 -26.62 -14.61
C VAL A 25 33.20 -25.14 -14.35
N GLY A 26 34.32 -24.79 -13.72
CA GLY A 26 34.61 -23.41 -13.31
C GLY A 26 33.82 -22.97 -12.08
N THR A 27 33.72 -21.65 -11.90
CA THR A 27 32.97 -21.05 -10.78
C THR A 27 31.52 -20.85 -11.20
N LEU A 28 30.59 -21.41 -10.42
CA LEU A 28 29.16 -21.20 -10.65
C LEU A 28 28.75 -19.75 -10.34
N PRO A 29 27.67 -19.24 -10.95
CA PRO A 29 27.09 -17.96 -10.56
C PRO A 29 26.81 -17.90 -9.06
N SER A 30 27.04 -16.73 -8.46
CA SER A 30 26.78 -16.53 -7.03
C SER A 30 25.33 -16.87 -6.68
N GLY A 31 25.14 -17.55 -5.54
CA GLY A 31 23.84 -18.03 -5.08
C GLY A 31 23.43 -19.40 -5.65
N LEU A 32 24.15 -19.96 -6.64
CA LEU A 32 23.85 -21.30 -7.16
C LEU A 32 24.84 -22.34 -6.62
N THR A 33 24.36 -23.55 -6.38
CA THR A 33 25.20 -24.71 -6.00
C THR A 33 24.73 -25.93 -6.75
N LEU A 34 25.64 -26.59 -7.47
CA LEU A 34 25.37 -27.90 -8.08
C LEU A 34 25.54 -29.00 -7.03
N ASN A 35 24.48 -29.76 -6.77
CA ASN A 35 24.45 -30.80 -5.76
C ASN A 35 24.88 -32.15 -6.36
N ALA A 36 25.33 -33.06 -5.49
CA ALA A 36 25.80 -34.38 -5.88
C ALA A 36 24.71 -35.29 -6.47
N ASP A 37 23.42 -34.98 -6.25
CA ASP A 37 22.27 -35.69 -6.83
C ASP A 37 21.84 -35.12 -8.20
N GLY A 38 22.59 -34.16 -8.74
CA GLY A 38 22.33 -33.52 -10.01
C GLY A 38 21.29 -32.40 -9.98
N THR A 39 20.81 -32.01 -8.79
CA THR A 39 19.98 -30.81 -8.62
C THR A 39 20.83 -29.55 -8.49
N VAL A 40 20.23 -28.38 -8.70
CA VAL A 40 20.85 -27.08 -8.41
C VAL A 40 20.09 -26.41 -7.28
N THR A 41 20.78 -26.06 -6.19
CA THR A 41 20.25 -25.22 -5.12
C THR A 41 20.39 -23.75 -5.53
N VAL A 42 19.31 -22.97 -5.38
CA VAL A 42 19.32 -21.50 -5.48
C VAL A 42 19.20 -20.93 -4.07
N ALA A 43 20.20 -20.19 -3.63
CA ALA A 43 20.23 -19.58 -2.32
C ALA A 43 19.18 -18.46 -2.21
N PRO A 44 18.61 -18.23 -1.01
CA PRO A 44 17.76 -17.07 -0.77
C PRO A 44 18.43 -15.77 -1.20
N ASN A 45 17.63 -14.81 -1.69
CA ASN A 45 18.09 -13.52 -2.21
C ASN A 45 18.98 -13.60 -3.47
N THR A 46 18.96 -14.70 -4.21
CA THR A 46 19.49 -14.72 -5.58
C THR A 46 18.60 -13.82 -6.47
N PRO A 47 19.16 -12.83 -7.19
CA PRO A 47 18.37 -11.98 -8.09
C PRO A 47 17.66 -12.80 -9.18
N ALA A 48 16.55 -12.26 -9.68
CA ALA A 48 15.85 -12.82 -10.82
C ALA A 48 16.73 -12.72 -12.07
N GLY A 49 16.77 -13.79 -12.84
CA GLY A 49 17.63 -13.89 -14.01
C GLY A 49 17.67 -15.31 -14.57
N THR A 50 18.34 -15.44 -15.71
CA THR A 50 18.71 -16.75 -16.26
C THR A 50 20.20 -16.94 -16.04
N TYR A 51 20.56 -18.01 -15.36
CA TYR A 51 21.91 -18.35 -14.97
C TYR A 51 22.38 -19.57 -15.74
N ASP A 52 23.55 -19.45 -16.37
CA ASP A 52 24.20 -20.57 -17.03
C ASP A 52 24.99 -21.37 -15.99
N VAL A 53 24.65 -22.65 -15.85
CA VAL A 53 25.37 -23.64 -15.03
C VAL A 53 26.09 -24.59 -15.97
N THR A 54 27.39 -24.42 -16.06
CA THR A 54 28.25 -25.32 -16.84
C THR A 54 28.70 -26.48 -15.96
N TYR A 55 28.46 -27.70 -16.43
CA TYR A 55 28.89 -28.91 -15.73
C TYR A 55 29.34 -29.98 -16.72
N SER A 56 30.10 -30.94 -16.20
CA SER A 56 30.50 -32.13 -16.93
C SER A 56 29.93 -33.38 -16.30
N ILE A 57 29.44 -34.28 -17.15
CA ILE A 57 29.06 -35.65 -16.81
C ILE A 57 30.19 -36.57 -17.28
N CYS A 58 30.71 -37.43 -16.40
CA CYS A 58 31.77 -38.37 -16.74
C CYS A 58 31.38 -39.80 -16.37
N GLU A 59 31.72 -40.78 -17.22
CA GLU A 59 31.56 -42.20 -16.89
C GLU A 59 32.52 -42.60 -15.76
N VAL A 60 32.00 -43.25 -14.71
CA VAL A 60 32.82 -43.68 -13.55
C VAL A 60 33.92 -44.65 -13.97
N SER A 61 33.61 -45.61 -14.84
CA SER A 61 34.53 -46.65 -15.28
C SER A 61 35.50 -46.18 -16.37
N ASN A 62 35.24 -45.04 -17.00
CA ASN A 62 36.11 -44.44 -18.01
C ASN A 62 36.09 -42.90 -17.86
N PRO A 63 36.87 -42.33 -16.92
CA PRO A 63 36.83 -40.89 -16.63
C PRO A 63 37.25 -39.95 -17.76
N ALA A 64 37.72 -40.47 -18.90
CA ALA A 64 37.96 -39.69 -20.11
C ALA A 64 36.71 -39.58 -20.99
N ASN A 65 35.73 -40.46 -20.81
CA ASN A 65 34.42 -40.38 -21.45
C ASN A 65 33.54 -39.39 -20.67
N CYS A 66 33.67 -38.12 -21.04
CA CYS A 66 32.91 -37.03 -20.45
C CYS A 66 32.24 -36.18 -21.52
N ASP A 67 31.09 -35.62 -21.17
CA ASP A 67 30.44 -34.55 -21.93
C ASP A 67 30.30 -33.31 -21.06
N THR A 68 30.36 -32.12 -21.67
CA THR A 68 30.22 -30.84 -20.98
C THR A 68 29.13 -30.02 -21.63
N VAL A 69 28.20 -29.53 -20.82
CA VAL A 69 27.04 -28.78 -21.30
C VAL A 69 26.74 -27.61 -20.38
N ILE A 70 25.97 -26.65 -20.92
CA ILE A 70 25.42 -25.53 -20.17
C ILE A 70 23.93 -25.79 -19.95
N SER A 71 23.51 -25.82 -18.69
CA SER A 71 22.10 -25.79 -18.31
C SER A 71 21.69 -24.39 -17.87
N LYS A 72 20.47 -23.98 -18.25
CA LYS A 72 19.91 -22.68 -17.89
C LYS A 72 19.00 -22.81 -16.68
N VAL A 73 19.36 -22.14 -15.59
CA VAL A 73 18.55 -22.04 -14.37
C VAL A 73 17.85 -20.68 -14.38
N VAL A 74 16.52 -20.69 -14.40
CA VAL A 74 15.72 -19.46 -14.36
C VAL A 74 15.29 -19.20 -12.92
N VAL A 75 15.67 -18.04 -12.41
CA VAL A 75 15.25 -17.50 -11.10
C VAL A 75 14.29 -16.36 -11.36
N THR A 76 13.15 -16.35 -10.69
CA THR A 76 12.13 -15.30 -10.79
C THR A 76 12.11 -14.40 -9.56
N GLY A 77 11.56 -13.21 -9.70
CA GLY A 77 11.25 -12.34 -8.55
C GLY A 77 10.12 -12.91 -7.69
N GLY A 78 9.84 -12.26 -6.57
CA GLY A 78 8.66 -12.58 -5.76
C GLY A 78 7.36 -12.16 -6.45
N VAL A 79 6.23 -12.58 -5.89
CA VAL A 79 4.92 -12.03 -6.28
C VAL A 79 4.66 -10.81 -5.41
N LEU A 80 4.78 -9.62 -5.99
CA LEU A 80 4.48 -8.36 -5.32
C LEU A 80 3.03 -7.96 -5.59
N THR A 81 2.28 -7.58 -4.57
CA THR A 81 0.89 -7.17 -4.71
C THR A 81 0.63 -5.92 -3.88
N ALA A 82 0.43 -4.81 -4.57
CA ALA A 82 -0.01 -3.54 -4.00
C ALA A 82 -1.54 -3.47 -3.99
N ASN A 83 -2.15 -3.03 -2.90
CA ASN A 83 -3.60 -2.99 -2.71
C ASN A 83 -4.10 -1.54 -2.60
N PRO A 84 -5.38 -1.26 -2.96
CA PRO A 84 -5.90 0.09 -2.92
C PRO A 84 -6.10 0.55 -1.48
N ASP A 85 -5.71 1.79 -1.20
CA ASP A 85 -5.86 2.42 0.10
C ASP A 85 -7.00 3.44 0.07
N VAL A 86 -7.94 3.30 1.01
CA VAL A 86 -9.11 4.18 1.10
C VAL A 86 -9.25 4.71 2.51
N ILE A 87 -9.17 6.02 2.65
CA ILE A 87 -9.50 6.73 3.89
C ILE A 87 -10.84 7.43 3.67
N GLY A 88 -11.78 7.18 4.57
CA GLY A 88 -13.09 7.83 4.57
C GLY A 88 -13.01 9.34 4.83
N SER A 89 -14.15 9.94 5.18
CA SER A 89 -14.21 11.38 5.43
C SER A 89 -13.33 11.80 6.61
N VAL A 90 -12.36 12.68 6.35
CA VAL A 90 -11.55 13.34 7.37
C VAL A 90 -11.90 14.83 7.48
N THR A 91 -11.73 15.37 8.68
CA THR A 91 -11.81 16.82 8.91
C THR A 91 -10.47 17.46 8.58
N SER A 92 -10.50 18.46 7.70
CA SER A 92 -9.34 19.31 7.40
C SER A 92 -9.07 20.26 8.56
N THR A 93 -7.80 20.52 8.84
CA THR A 93 -7.36 21.48 9.87
C THR A 93 -6.52 22.58 9.25
N ASN A 94 -6.21 23.62 10.02
CA ASN A 94 -5.33 24.70 9.57
C ASN A 94 -3.83 24.33 9.58
N ALA A 95 -3.50 23.07 9.86
CA ALA A 95 -2.15 22.52 9.83
C ALA A 95 -2.13 21.24 8.98
N SER A 96 -0.95 20.85 8.49
CA SER A 96 -0.81 19.54 7.85
C SER A 96 -0.99 18.44 8.89
N GLN A 97 -1.63 17.35 8.50
CA GLN A 97 -1.94 16.22 9.37
C GLN A 97 -1.53 14.89 8.73
N THR A 98 -0.94 14.01 9.53
CA THR A 98 -0.72 12.62 9.14
C THR A 98 -2.05 11.88 9.18
N LEU A 99 -2.35 11.12 8.14
CA LEU A 99 -3.56 10.31 8.04
C LEU A 99 -3.34 8.94 8.70
N PRO A 100 -4.40 8.30 9.23
CA PRO A 100 -4.29 7.06 10.00
C PRO A 100 -4.17 5.81 9.10
N LEU A 101 -3.27 5.83 8.13
CA LEU A 101 -3.02 4.72 7.21
C LEU A 101 -1.57 4.78 6.70
N ASN A 102 -0.92 3.63 6.59
CA ASN A 102 0.32 3.45 5.85
C ASN A 102 0.04 2.54 4.63
N VAL A 103 0.51 2.95 3.44
CA VAL A 103 0.25 2.22 2.19
C VAL A 103 0.84 0.81 2.18
N PHE A 104 1.82 0.51 3.04
CA PHE A 104 2.40 -0.83 3.12
C PHE A 104 1.56 -1.83 3.92
N ASP A 105 0.58 -1.37 4.72
CA ASP A 105 -0.09 -2.20 5.73
C ASP A 105 -0.94 -3.32 5.11
N ASN A 106 -1.51 -3.10 3.92
CA ASN A 106 -2.33 -4.07 3.19
C ASN A 106 -1.59 -4.71 2.00
N ASP A 107 -0.34 -4.34 1.76
CA ASP A 107 0.47 -4.85 0.65
C ASP A 107 1.11 -6.19 1.01
N THR A 108 1.39 -7.01 -0.01
CA THR A 108 2.04 -8.31 0.20
C THR A 108 3.18 -8.60 -0.75
N LYS A 109 4.15 -9.40 -0.25
CA LYS A 109 5.18 -10.07 -1.04
C LYS A 109 5.09 -11.56 -0.77
N ASN A 110 4.92 -12.35 -1.84
CA ASN A 110 4.69 -13.79 -1.78
C ASN A 110 3.51 -14.18 -0.86
N GLY A 111 2.45 -13.37 -0.83
CA GLY A 111 1.27 -13.58 0.03
C GLY A 111 1.48 -13.30 1.51
N THR A 112 2.65 -12.81 1.92
CA THR A 112 2.94 -12.36 3.29
C THR A 112 2.99 -10.85 3.36
N ALA A 113 2.76 -10.27 4.54
CA ALA A 113 2.80 -8.83 4.75
C ALA A 113 4.12 -8.23 4.22
N LEU A 114 4.01 -7.14 3.48
CA LEU A 114 5.16 -6.49 2.87
C LEU A 114 6.12 -5.95 3.95
N VAL A 115 7.42 -6.21 3.77
CA VAL A 115 8.46 -5.59 4.60
C VAL A 115 8.97 -4.35 3.86
N PRO A 116 8.79 -3.12 4.37
CA PRO A 116 9.14 -1.90 3.64
C PRO A 116 10.63 -1.82 3.23
N SER A 117 11.53 -2.45 3.99
CA SER A 117 12.96 -2.48 3.64
C SER A 117 13.25 -3.24 2.35
N ASP A 118 12.36 -4.11 1.89
CA ASP A 118 12.54 -4.94 0.69
C ASP A 118 12.18 -4.21 -0.62
N VAL A 119 11.53 -3.05 -0.53
CA VAL A 119 11.02 -2.32 -1.68
C VAL A 119 11.50 -0.88 -1.73
N ASN A 120 11.45 -0.31 -2.93
CA ASN A 120 11.45 1.13 -3.14
C ASN A 120 10.01 1.58 -3.37
N LEU A 121 9.60 2.65 -2.68
CA LEU A 121 8.30 3.28 -2.85
C LEU A 121 8.46 4.55 -3.69
N THR A 122 7.60 4.73 -4.69
CA THR A 122 7.56 5.93 -5.53
C THR A 122 6.12 6.38 -5.75
N THR A 123 5.89 7.69 -5.77
CA THR A 123 4.63 8.26 -6.25
C THR A 123 4.73 8.42 -7.77
N THR A 124 3.94 7.67 -8.53
CA THR A 124 3.96 7.69 -10.01
C THR A 124 2.96 8.67 -10.59
N THR A 125 1.88 8.97 -9.87
CA THR A 125 0.96 10.06 -10.18
C THR A 125 0.60 10.76 -8.88
N ALA A 126 1.09 11.98 -8.70
CA ALA A 126 0.79 12.77 -7.51
C ALA A 126 -0.67 13.24 -7.52
N ASP A 127 -1.19 13.59 -6.34
CA ASP A 127 -2.46 14.31 -6.24
C ASP A 127 -2.37 15.64 -7.01
N PRO A 128 -3.25 15.87 -8.00
CA PRO A 128 -3.16 17.05 -8.86
C PRO A 128 -3.34 18.36 -8.09
N THR A 129 -3.97 18.31 -6.90
CA THR A 129 -4.16 19.49 -6.06
C THR A 129 -3.00 19.74 -5.09
N GLY A 130 -2.13 18.75 -4.89
CA GLY A 130 -0.95 18.82 -4.03
C GLY A 130 -1.23 18.78 -2.52
N TYR A 131 -2.45 18.47 -2.09
CA TYR A 131 -2.79 18.36 -0.67
C TYR A 131 -2.49 16.99 -0.11
N LEU A 132 -2.67 15.92 -0.89
CA LEU A 132 -2.34 14.56 -0.47
C LEU A 132 -0.92 14.21 -0.90
N VAL A 133 -0.07 13.93 0.08
CA VAL A 133 1.34 13.59 -0.12
C VAL A 133 1.62 12.21 0.48
N LEU A 134 2.29 11.36 -0.30
CA LEU A 134 2.86 10.10 0.17
C LEU A 134 4.32 10.29 0.57
N ASN A 135 4.64 9.97 1.82
CA ASN A 135 5.98 10.09 2.37
C ASN A 135 6.81 8.82 2.07
N PRO A 136 8.17 8.90 2.10
CA PRO A 136 9.02 7.75 1.80
C PRO A 136 8.85 6.54 2.73
N ASP A 137 8.33 6.74 3.94
CA ASP A 137 8.03 5.68 4.92
C ASP A 137 6.65 5.04 4.73
N GLY A 138 5.91 5.42 3.69
CA GLY A 138 4.58 4.93 3.38
C GLY A 138 3.44 5.66 4.10
N SER A 139 3.76 6.58 5.02
CA SER A 139 2.74 7.42 5.67
C SER A 139 2.16 8.45 4.71
N LEU A 140 0.91 8.83 4.96
CA LEU A 140 0.20 9.84 4.17
C LEU A 140 0.04 11.13 4.95
N THR A 141 0.27 12.26 4.29
CA THR A 141 0.03 13.60 4.81
C THR A 141 -1.08 14.27 4.01
N LEU A 142 -2.05 14.85 4.71
CA LEU A 142 -2.99 15.81 4.15
C LEU A 142 -2.55 17.23 4.52
N GLY A 143 -2.40 18.10 3.53
CA GLY A 143 -2.00 19.49 3.70
C GLY A 143 -3.04 20.33 4.45
N ALA A 144 -2.57 21.38 5.10
CA ALA A 144 -3.41 22.35 5.81
C ALA A 144 -4.48 22.98 4.90
N ASN A 145 -5.69 23.17 5.44
CA ASN A 145 -6.82 23.81 4.78
C ASN A 145 -7.22 23.13 3.45
N ALA A 146 -7.01 21.82 3.33
CA ALA A 146 -7.54 21.02 2.23
C ALA A 146 -9.06 21.28 2.08
N PRO A 147 -9.54 21.75 0.92
CA PRO A 147 -10.97 21.90 0.67
C PRO A 147 -11.75 20.59 0.82
N ALA A 148 -13.08 20.70 0.94
CA ALA A 148 -13.95 19.54 0.85
C ALA A 148 -13.84 18.91 -0.54
N GLY A 149 -13.64 17.59 -0.62
CA GLY A 149 -13.41 16.92 -1.89
C GLY A 149 -12.77 15.55 -1.74
N THR A 150 -12.43 14.94 -2.87
CA THR A 150 -11.68 13.67 -2.90
C THR A 150 -10.30 13.93 -3.49
N TYR A 151 -9.30 13.39 -2.82
CA TYR A 151 -7.89 13.47 -3.17
C TYR A 151 -7.40 12.08 -3.53
N GLN A 152 -6.60 11.96 -4.59
CA GLN A 152 -6.11 10.67 -5.05
C GLN A 152 -4.68 10.79 -5.56
N LEU A 153 -3.85 9.80 -5.27
CA LEU A 153 -2.54 9.59 -5.90
C LEU A 153 -2.37 8.13 -6.28
N THR A 154 -1.44 7.84 -7.18
CA THR A 154 -0.99 6.49 -7.53
C THR A 154 0.45 6.31 -7.08
N TYR A 155 0.73 5.19 -6.41
CA TYR A 155 2.06 4.79 -5.99
C TYR A 155 2.49 3.50 -6.66
N THR A 156 3.80 3.25 -6.64
CA THR A 156 4.42 2.03 -7.13
C THR A 156 5.46 1.57 -6.11
N ILE A 157 5.36 0.29 -5.73
CA ILE A 157 6.39 -0.44 -4.99
C ILE A 157 7.15 -1.34 -5.98
N CYS A 158 8.48 -1.32 -5.91
CA CYS A 158 9.35 -2.20 -6.69
C CYS A 158 10.30 -2.94 -5.76
N GLU A 159 10.51 -4.25 -5.97
CA GLU A 159 11.48 -5.01 -5.19
C GLU A 159 12.89 -4.44 -5.36
N LYS A 160 13.62 -4.23 -4.26
CA LYS A 160 15.03 -3.80 -4.31
C LYS A 160 15.92 -4.87 -4.94
N LEU A 161 15.62 -6.13 -4.67
CA LEU A 161 16.38 -7.26 -5.23
C LEU A 161 16.13 -7.41 -6.73
N ASN A 162 14.91 -7.10 -7.19
CA ASN A 162 14.46 -7.27 -8.57
C ASN A 162 13.76 -5.98 -9.04
N PRO A 163 14.51 -4.93 -9.44
CA PRO A 163 13.93 -3.60 -9.68
C PRO A 163 12.89 -3.52 -10.81
N SER A 164 12.81 -4.52 -11.69
CA SER A 164 11.76 -4.64 -12.71
C SER A 164 10.46 -5.27 -12.21
N ASN A 165 10.48 -5.89 -11.02
CA ASN A 165 9.32 -6.48 -10.39
C ASN A 165 8.61 -5.44 -9.52
N CYS A 166 7.57 -4.84 -10.08
CA CYS A 166 6.84 -3.73 -9.46
C CYS A 166 5.34 -3.99 -9.44
N SER A 167 4.66 -3.39 -8.47
CA SER A 167 3.21 -3.34 -8.36
C SER A 167 2.77 -1.91 -8.03
N SER A 168 1.65 -1.47 -8.59
CA SER A 168 1.12 -0.12 -8.39
C SER A 168 -0.32 -0.16 -7.90
N ASN A 169 -0.69 0.81 -7.06
CA ASN A 169 -2.08 1.01 -6.67
C ASN A 169 -2.36 2.47 -6.27
N THR A 170 -3.60 2.75 -5.90
CA THR A 170 -4.07 4.11 -5.59
C THR A 170 -4.34 4.31 -4.11
N VAL A 171 -4.10 5.53 -3.65
CA VAL A 171 -4.61 6.05 -2.38
C VAL A 171 -5.76 7.00 -2.68
N SER A 172 -6.88 6.87 -1.98
CA SER A 172 -8.00 7.81 -2.05
C SER A 172 -8.41 8.30 -0.66
N VAL A 173 -8.57 9.61 -0.51
CA VAL A 173 -8.95 10.28 0.74
C VAL A 173 -10.10 11.23 0.47
N THR A 174 -11.17 11.17 1.26
CA THR A 174 -12.26 12.16 1.21
C THR A 174 -12.12 13.16 2.35
N VAL A 175 -12.16 14.46 2.05
CA VAL A 175 -12.27 15.53 3.06
C VAL A 175 -13.72 15.98 3.12
N GLY A 176 -14.30 15.94 4.33
CA GLY A 176 -15.67 16.37 4.57
C GLY A 176 -15.85 17.87 4.40
N ALA A 177 -17.05 18.30 3.98
CA ALA A 177 -17.42 19.70 4.08
C ALA A 177 -17.46 20.14 5.55
N PRO A 178 -17.02 21.37 5.89
CA PRO A 178 -17.21 21.88 7.23
C PRO A 178 -18.70 21.82 7.56
N THR A 179 -19.05 21.20 8.69
CA THR A 179 -20.41 21.26 9.20
C THR A 179 -20.68 22.69 9.65
N PRO A 180 -21.68 23.39 9.09
CA PRO A 180 -21.99 24.74 9.52
C PRO A 180 -22.37 24.72 10.99
N THR A 181 -21.66 25.48 11.81
CA THR A 181 -22.05 25.72 13.21
C THR A 181 -23.30 26.57 13.22
N PRO A 182 -24.38 26.15 13.91
CA PRO A 182 -25.58 26.94 14.00
C PRO A 182 -25.29 28.26 14.73
N VAL A 183 -25.73 29.38 14.15
CA VAL A 183 -25.58 30.73 14.74
C VAL A 183 -26.96 31.27 15.05
N ILE A 184 -27.16 31.67 16.31
CA ILE A 184 -28.31 32.46 16.74
C ILE A 184 -27.94 33.94 16.63
N ASP A 185 -28.78 34.71 15.95
CA ASP A 185 -28.74 36.16 15.95
C ASP A 185 -29.92 36.66 16.78
N ALA A 186 -29.64 37.10 18.00
CA ALA A 186 -30.64 37.65 18.92
C ALA A 186 -30.62 39.18 18.82
N VAL A 187 -31.78 39.78 18.56
CA VAL A 187 -31.87 41.20 18.22
C VAL A 187 -32.68 41.91 19.29
N THR A 188 -32.16 42.95 19.95
CA THR A 188 -32.90 43.64 21.02
C THR A 188 -34.31 44.10 20.62
N GLU A 189 -35.30 43.71 21.42
CA GLU A 189 -36.68 44.19 21.31
C GLU A 189 -36.95 45.42 22.18
N THR A 190 -37.83 46.29 21.69
CA THR A 190 -38.52 47.27 22.54
C THR A 190 -40.01 46.94 22.56
N THR A 191 -40.50 46.48 23.71
CA THR A 191 -41.92 46.15 23.88
C THR A 191 -42.75 47.39 24.18
N ALA A 192 -44.06 47.31 23.95
CA ALA A 192 -44.99 48.33 24.43
C ALA A 192 -44.95 48.42 25.98
N ALA A 193 -45.22 49.61 26.51
CA ALA A 193 -45.28 49.82 27.96
C ALA A 193 -46.46 49.06 28.58
N ILE A 194 -46.22 48.43 29.74
CA ILE A 194 -47.24 47.72 30.53
C ILE A 194 -47.49 48.50 31.83
N ASN A 195 -48.77 48.72 32.18
CA ASN A 195 -49.13 49.32 33.45
C ASN A 195 -48.89 48.34 34.60
N GLY A 196 -47.90 48.62 35.44
CA GLY A 196 -47.50 47.75 36.55
C GLY A 196 -48.57 47.53 37.63
N ASN A 197 -49.57 48.42 37.76
CA ASN A 197 -50.67 48.22 38.70
C ASN A 197 -51.73 47.24 38.22
N LEU A 198 -51.88 47.09 36.91
CA LEU A 198 -52.82 46.15 36.30
C LEU A 198 -52.14 44.82 35.93
N GLY A 199 -50.84 44.85 35.68
CA GLY A 199 -50.10 43.72 35.12
C GLY A 199 -50.38 43.53 33.62
N GLY A 200 -49.68 42.58 33.01
CA GLY A 200 -49.82 42.24 31.59
C GLY A 200 -48.70 41.34 31.09
N THR A 201 -48.75 40.99 29.80
CA THR A 201 -47.75 40.19 29.11
C THR A 201 -47.22 40.93 27.88
N THR A 202 -45.96 40.69 27.53
CA THR A 202 -45.39 41.18 26.27
C THR A 202 -45.84 40.30 25.09
N VAL A 203 -45.53 40.73 23.87
CA VAL A 203 -45.47 39.83 22.71
C VAL A 203 -44.26 38.88 22.82
N SER A 204 -44.17 37.90 21.93
CA SER A 204 -43.02 36.99 21.85
C SER A 204 -41.73 37.75 21.54
N LEU A 205 -40.69 37.53 22.35
CA LEU A 205 -39.39 38.19 22.23
C LEU A 205 -38.45 37.52 21.21
N ILE A 206 -38.87 36.46 20.54
CA ILE A 206 -38.01 35.77 19.55
C ILE A 206 -38.40 36.10 18.10
N THR A 207 -39.35 37.02 17.91
CA THR A 207 -40.02 37.22 16.61
C THR A 207 -39.07 37.79 15.54
N ASN A 208 -38.05 38.51 15.97
CA ASN A 208 -37.00 39.15 15.17
C ASN A 208 -35.64 38.45 15.31
N ASP A 209 -35.58 37.36 16.05
CA ASP A 209 -34.38 36.54 16.17
C ASP A 209 -34.29 35.56 15.01
N THR A 210 -33.07 35.18 14.64
CA THR A 210 -32.84 34.16 13.62
C THR A 210 -31.94 33.03 14.10
N LEU A 211 -32.17 31.82 13.59
CA LEU A 211 -31.27 30.69 13.63
C LEU A 211 -30.80 30.40 12.21
N ASN A 212 -29.50 30.54 11.96
CA ASN A 212 -28.91 30.41 10.61
C ASN A 212 -29.57 31.33 9.58
N GLY A 213 -29.93 32.56 9.97
CA GLY A 213 -30.60 33.54 9.12
C GLY A 213 -32.08 33.26 8.82
N ASN A 214 -32.66 32.19 9.37
CA ASN A 214 -34.10 31.89 9.28
C ASN A 214 -34.79 32.28 10.60
N PRO A 215 -36.07 32.72 10.60
CA PRO A 215 -36.79 33.07 11.83
C PRO A 215 -36.67 31.98 12.91
N ALA A 216 -36.30 32.37 14.12
CA ALA A 216 -36.19 31.45 15.23
C ALA A 216 -37.56 30.84 15.58
N VAL A 217 -37.58 29.55 15.92
CA VAL A 217 -38.79 28.83 16.34
C VAL A 217 -38.51 28.14 17.66
N ILE A 218 -39.34 28.39 18.67
CA ILE A 218 -39.21 27.71 19.96
C ILE A 218 -39.65 26.26 19.83
N GLY A 219 -38.81 25.34 20.29
CA GLY A 219 -39.15 23.94 20.50
C GLY A 219 -37.93 23.07 20.65
N THR A 220 -38.11 21.75 20.54
CA THR A 220 -37.08 20.75 20.89
C THR A 220 -36.61 19.93 19.69
N SER A 221 -37.06 20.24 18.47
CA SER A 221 -36.58 19.54 17.26
C SER A 221 -35.25 20.11 16.78
N ALA A 222 -34.52 19.35 15.94
CA ALA A 222 -33.34 19.86 15.27
C ALA A 222 -33.67 21.12 14.45
N GLY A 223 -32.88 22.17 14.60
CA GLY A 223 -33.13 23.47 13.96
C GLY A 223 -34.15 24.37 14.68
N GLN A 224 -34.47 24.09 15.95
CA GLN A 224 -35.28 24.97 16.81
C GLN A 224 -34.44 25.49 17.98
N VAL A 225 -34.93 26.56 18.62
CA VAL A 225 -34.31 27.17 19.80
C VAL A 225 -35.08 26.80 21.07
N THR A 226 -34.38 26.62 22.18
CA THR A 226 -34.99 26.42 23.51
C THR A 226 -34.75 27.64 24.38
N LEU A 227 -35.79 28.07 25.09
CA LEU A 227 -35.64 29.08 26.15
C LEU A 227 -35.27 28.37 27.46
N THR A 228 -34.30 28.92 28.18
CA THR A 228 -33.97 28.50 29.56
C THR A 228 -34.16 29.69 30.48
N ALA A 229 -34.69 29.43 31.68
CA ALA A 229 -34.97 30.43 32.71
C ALA A 229 -33.98 30.31 33.86
#